data_AF-A0A519XXS3-F1
#
_entry.id   AF-A0A519XXS3-F1
#
_cell.length_a   1.000
_cell.length_b   1.000
_cell.length_c   1.000
_cell.angle_alpha   90.00
_cell.angle_beta   90.00
_cell.angle_gamma   90.00
#
_symmetry.space_group_name_H-M   'P 1'
#
loop_
_entity.id
_entity.type
_entity.pdbx_description
1 polymer ?
#
loop_
_entity_poly.entity_id
_entity_poly.type
_entity_poly.pdbx_seq_one_letter_code
_entity_poly.pdbx_strand_id
1 'polypeptide(L)'
;MAFFRFLAPLALLAACGHPDQPATAPAPKPPGPDIGALTDSTAPAALLAYGRQYPGSEVLFKTRLGNIRVRLYDDTPLHKANFLLLTRRGVFNETVFNRVVKGFAVQGGQTSEARTIRLRTYRLPPEVRANHFHVKGALGMARYSDDENPRHLSSNTDFYFTLGHTFTPAEARRSAGHPLTPAQVQAYATKGGVPALDGAYTVFGEVTEGLEVVEKIAQVPVDPRDKWPVQDVGMQVEVVK
;
A
#
# COMPACT_ATOMS: atom_id res chain seq x y z
N MET A 1 65.43 27.00 -43.65
CA MET A 1 64.46 27.32 -44.72
C MET A 1 63.33 26.30 -44.67
N ALA A 2 62.10 26.78 -44.85
CA ALA A 2 60.83 26.05 -45.02
C ALA A 2 60.22 25.35 -43.77
N PHE A 3 59.27 26.08 -43.18
CA PHE A 3 58.18 25.61 -42.34
C PHE A 3 57.30 24.57 -43.06
N PHE A 4 56.87 23.51 -42.36
CA PHE A 4 55.58 22.87 -42.66
C PHE A 4 54.91 22.41 -41.35
N ARG A 5 53.88 23.16 -40.95
CA ARG A 5 52.93 22.78 -39.89
C ARG A 5 51.94 21.80 -40.50
N PHE A 6 51.90 20.57 -40.01
CA PHE A 6 50.77 19.67 -40.24
C PHE A 6 49.72 19.90 -39.15
N LEU A 7 48.59 20.51 -39.52
CA LEU A 7 47.36 20.45 -38.72
C LEU A 7 46.76 19.04 -38.89
N ALA A 8 46.60 18.32 -37.78
CA ALA A 8 45.74 17.15 -37.74
C ALA A 8 44.27 17.59 -37.66
N PRO A 9 43.34 17.01 -38.44
CA PRO A 9 41.92 17.32 -38.30
C PRO A 9 41.36 16.55 -37.09
N LEU A 10 40.72 17.29 -36.19
CA LEU A 10 39.93 16.76 -35.08
C LEU A 10 38.67 16.10 -35.68
N ALA A 11 38.61 14.77 -35.71
CA ALA A 11 37.42 14.04 -36.10
C ALA A 11 36.37 14.15 -34.98
N LEU A 12 35.31 14.93 -35.20
CA LEU A 12 34.10 14.87 -34.38
C LEU A 12 33.41 13.52 -34.63
N LEU A 13 33.48 12.61 -33.66
CA LEU A 13 32.58 11.47 -33.59
C LEU A 13 31.18 11.99 -33.24
N ALA A 14 30.33 12.11 -34.25
CA ALA A 14 28.90 12.30 -34.07
C ALA A 14 28.33 11.05 -33.38
N ALA A 15 28.02 11.16 -32.08
CA ALA A 15 27.23 10.18 -31.38
C ALA A 15 25.79 10.26 -31.89
N CYS A 16 25.39 9.31 -32.75
CA CYS A 16 24.00 9.13 -33.11
C CYS A 16 23.22 8.67 -31.88
N GLY A 17 22.61 9.63 -31.17
CA GLY A 17 21.58 9.38 -30.18
C GLY A 17 20.43 8.64 -30.86
N HIS A 18 20.01 7.51 -30.28
CA HIS A 18 18.79 6.83 -30.68
C HIS A 18 17.62 7.79 -30.49
N PRO A 19 16.72 7.95 -31.47
CA PRO A 19 15.53 8.77 -31.28
C PRO A 19 14.69 8.13 -30.18
N ASP A 20 14.37 8.94 -29.16
CA ASP A 20 13.42 8.62 -28.11
C ASP A 20 12.19 7.92 -28.71
N GLN A 21 11.97 6.67 -28.32
CA GLN A 21 10.68 6.03 -28.58
C GLN A 21 9.61 6.88 -27.89
N PRO A 22 8.59 7.37 -28.60
CA PRO A 22 7.50 8.08 -27.96
C PRO A 22 6.87 7.13 -26.94
N ALA A 23 6.83 7.58 -25.68
CA ALA A 23 6.20 6.84 -24.60
C ALA A 23 4.82 6.38 -25.05
N THR A 24 4.63 5.06 -25.18
CA THR A 24 3.35 4.46 -25.53
C THR A 24 2.29 5.02 -24.59
N ALA A 25 1.21 5.57 -25.15
CA ALA A 25 0.09 6.08 -24.37
C ALA A 25 -0.36 5.00 -23.36
N PRO A 26 -0.62 5.37 -22.09
CA PRO A 26 -0.98 4.39 -21.08
C PRO A 26 -2.20 3.58 -21.53
N ALA A 27 -2.14 2.26 -21.36
CA ALA A 27 -3.24 1.38 -21.70
C ALA A 27 -4.55 1.87 -21.05
N PRO A 28 -5.69 1.77 -21.75
CA PRO A 28 -6.97 2.22 -21.20
C PRO A 28 -7.26 1.46 -19.90
N LYS A 29 -7.64 2.22 -18.86
CA LYS A 29 -7.99 1.66 -17.54
C LYS A 29 -9.17 0.68 -17.71
N PRO A 30 -9.13 -0.53 -17.13
CA PRO A 30 -10.23 -1.48 -17.20
C PRO A 30 -11.55 -0.85 -16.76
N PRO A 31 -12.68 -1.19 -17.41
CA PRO A 31 -13.98 -0.80 -16.91
C PRO A 31 -14.25 -1.50 -15.57
N GLY A 32 -15.21 -0.98 -14.82
CA GLY A 32 -15.52 -1.46 -13.48
C GLY A 32 -16.72 -0.71 -12.93
N PRO A 33 -17.24 -1.10 -11.75
CA PRO A 33 -18.38 -0.44 -11.16
C PRO A 33 -18.10 1.06 -10.94
N ASP A 34 -19.17 1.85 -10.90
CA ASP A 34 -19.11 3.23 -10.45
C ASP A 34 -18.82 3.24 -8.95
N ILE A 35 -17.59 3.58 -8.58
CA ILE A 35 -17.12 3.67 -7.20
C ILE A 35 -17.91 4.70 -6.38
N GLY A 36 -18.47 5.73 -7.03
CA GLY A 36 -19.32 6.73 -6.38
C GLY A 36 -20.72 6.24 -6.05
N ALA A 37 -21.16 5.13 -6.64
CA ALA A 37 -22.47 4.51 -6.43
C ALA A 37 -22.43 3.28 -5.52
N LEU A 38 -21.24 2.80 -5.14
CA LEU A 38 -21.08 1.66 -4.24
C LEU A 38 -21.58 1.99 -2.83
N THR A 39 -22.25 1.02 -2.21
CA THR A 39 -22.72 1.06 -0.83
C THR A 39 -22.24 -0.18 -0.08
N ASP A 40 -22.37 -0.21 1.25
CA ASP A 40 -22.05 -1.40 2.06
C ASP A 40 -22.76 -2.68 1.55
N SER A 41 -23.96 -2.56 0.95
CA SER A 41 -24.73 -3.70 0.46
C SER A 41 -24.38 -4.11 -0.97
N THR A 42 -23.99 -3.16 -1.84
CA THR A 42 -23.71 -3.45 -3.25
C THR A 42 -22.23 -3.72 -3.53
N ALA A 43 -21.33 -3.16 -2.71
CA ALA A 43 -19.89 -3.26 -2.88
C ALA A 43 -19.39 -4.72 -2.93
N PRO A 44 -19.79 -5.63 -2.02
CA PRO A 44 -19.23 -6.99 -2.02
C PRO A 44 -19.41 -7.73 -3.35
N ALA A 45 -20.64 -7.77 -3.88
CA ALA A 45 -20.93 -8.47 -5.13
C ALA A 45 -20.23 -7.82 -6.33
N ALA A 46 -20.27 -6.48 -6.42
CA ALA A 46 -19.67 -5.73 -7.52
C ALA A 46 -18.14 -5.87 -7.54
N LEU A 47 -17.49 -5.77 -6.37
CA LEU A 47 -16.05 -5.90 -6.23
C LEU A 47 -15.58 -7.32 -6.53
N LEU A 48 -16.24 -8.35 -5.99
CA LEU A 48 -15.88 -9.74 -6.29
C LEU A 48 -16.04 -10.06 -7.79
N ALA A 49 -17.07 -9.53 -8.45
CA ALA A 49 -17.22 -9.67 -9.89
C ALA A 49 -16.07 -8.98 -10.66
N TYR A 50 -15.74 -7.75 -10.28
CA TYR A 50 -14.63 -7.01 -10.87
C TYR A 50 -13.28 -7.72 -10.68
N GLY A 51 -12.99 -8.22 -9.47
CA GLY A 51 -11.74 -8.94 -9.16
C GLY A 51 -11.57 -10.24 -9.95
N ARG A 52 -12.67 -10.96 -10.22
CA ARG A 52 -12.65 -12.15 -11.10
C ARG A 52 -12.37 -11.80 -12.56
N GLN A 53 -12.94 -10.70 -13.05
CA GLN A 53 -12.78 -10.29 -14.44
C GLN A 53 -11.42 -9.63 -14.70
N TYR A 54 -10.91 -8.88 -13.73
CA TYR A 54 -9.66 -8.12 -13.82
C TYR A 54 -8.73 -8.46 -12.66
N PRO A 55 -8.16 -9.68 -12.64
CA PRO A 55 -7.26 -10.11 -11.58
C PRO A 55 -6.00 -9.25 -11.54
N GLY A 56 -5.28 -9.34 -10.43
CA GLY A 56 -3.95 -8.77 -10.24
C GLY A 56 -3.42 -9.31 -8.93
N SER A 57 -2.14 -9.54 -8.80
CA SER A 57 -1.53 -10.15 -7.60
C SER A 57 -0.58 -9.21 -6.87
N GLU A 58 -0.21 -8.10 -7.52
CA GLU A 58 0.84 -7.24 -7.02
C GLU A 58 0.57 -5.77 -7.36
N VAL A 59 0.87 -4.89 -6.41
CA VAL A 59 0.82 -3.44 -6.58
C VAL A 59 2.18 -2.82 -6.23
N LEU A 60 2.49 -1.72 -6.91
CA LEU A 60 3.69 -0.93 -6.69
C LEU A 60 3.29 0.46 -6.22
N PHE A 61 3.71 0.83 -5.03
CA PHE A 61 3.64 2.20 -4.53
C PHE A 61 4.93 2.92 -4.93
N LYS A 62 4.81 4.06 -5.60
CA LYS A 62 5.89 4.98 -5.90
C LYS A 62 5.74 6.21 -5.01
N THR A 63 6.80 6.54 -4.28
CA THR A 63 6.82 7.69 -3.38
C THR A 63 8.11 8.48 -3.57
N ARG A 64 8.17 9.70 -3.03
CA ARG A 64 9.44 10.47 -2.99
C ARG A 64 10.56 9.81 -2.16
N LEU A 65 10.24 8.78 -1.38
CA LEU A 65 11.19 8.06 -0.51
C LEU A 65 11.64 6.71 -1.10
N GLY A 66 11.09 6.32 -2.25
CA GLY A 66 11.36 5.06 -2.92
C GLY A 66 10.08 4.30 -3.27
N ASN A 67 10.27 3.07 -3.76
CA ASN A 67 9.19 2.20 -4.20
C ASN A 67 8.93 1.11 -3.15
N ILE A 68 7.65 0.71 -3.01
CA ILE A 68 7.23 -0.40 -2.16
C ILE A 68 6.42 -1.36 -3.04
N ARG A 69 6.88 -2.59 -3.17
CA ARG A 69 6.17 -3.65 -3.88
C ARG A 69 5.38 -4.47 -2.88
N VAL A 70 4.11 -4.72 -3.17
CA VAL A 70 3.20 -5.42 -2.28
C VAL A 70 2.48 -6.53 -3.03
N ARG A 71 2.53 -7.74 -2.48
CA ARG A 71 1.71 -8.87 -2.92
C ARG A 71 0.36 -8.83 -2.22
N LEU A 72 -0.72 -9.11 -2.96
CA LEU A 72 -2.10 -9.19 -2.45
C LEU A 72 -2.56 -10.65 -2.36
N TYR A 73 -3.19 -11.02 -1.26
CA TYR A 73 -3.58 -12.41 -0.98
C TYR A 73 -4.90 -12.82 -1.65
N ASP A 74 -4.94 -14.03 -2.22
CA ASP A 74 -6.10 -14.56 -2.96
C ASP A 74 -7.27 -14.97 -2.06
N ASP A 75 -7.02 -15.34 -0.82
CA ASP A 75 -8.01 -15.72 0.19
C ASP A 75 -8.61 -14.52 0.94
N THR A 76 -8.27 -13.30 0.52
CA THR A 76 -8.94 -12.02 0.88
C THR A 76 -9.49 -11.31 -0.38
N PRO A 77 -10.32 -12.00 -1.18
CA PRO A 77 -10.68 -11.55 -2.52
C PRO A 77 -11.44 -10.22 -2.54
N LEU A 78 -12.23 -9.89 -1.50
CA LEU A 78 -12.96 -8.64 -1.47
C LEU A 78 -12.02 -7.45 -1.28
N HIS A 79 -11.12 -7.51 -0.31
CA HIS A 79 -10.14 -6.44 -0.06
C HIS A 79 -9.17 -6.30 -1.22
N LYS A 80 -8.71 -7.43 -1.78
CA LYS A 80 -7.89 -7.47 -2.98
C LYS A 80 -8.59 -6.79 -4.17
N ALA A 81 -9.84 -7.14 -4.46
CA ALA A 81 -10.57 -6.55 -5.58
C ALA A 81 -10.85 -5.05 -5.37
N ASN A 82 -11.18 -4.64 -4.15
CA ASN A 82 -11.31 -3.23 -3.77
C ASN A 82 -10.01 -2.47 -4.05
N PHE A 83 -8.88 -2.97 -3.53
CA PHE A 83 -7.59 -2.32 -3.67
C PHE A 83 -7.17 -2.20 -5.15
N LEU A 84 -7.38 -3.26 -5.95
CA LEU A 84 -7.12 -3.25 -7.38
C LEU A 84 -8.02 -2.26 -8.13
N LEU A 85 -9.32 -2.18 -7.80
CA LEU A 85 -10.23 -1.22 -8.41
C LEU A 85 -9.79 0.21 -8.15
N LEU A 86 -9.58 0.57 -6.89
CA LEU A 86 -9.20 1.91 -6.48
C LEU A 86 -7.83 2.32 -7.04
N THR A 87 -6.87 1.38 -7.07
CA THR A 87 -5.57 1.57 -7.74
C THR A 87 -5.75 1.90 -9.22
N ARG A 88 -6.49 1.07 -9.98
CA ARG A 88 -6.68 1.31 -11.42
C ARG A 88 -7.49 2.57 -11.72
N ARG A 89 -8.40 2.97 -10.83
CA ARG A 89 -9.12 4.24 -10.93
C ARG A 89 -8.23 5.44 -10.63
N GLY A 90 -7.11 5.25 -9.93
CA GLY A 90 -6.19 6.30 -9.52
C GLY A 90 -6.60 6.98 -8.21
N VAL A 91 -7.48 6.35 -7.42
CA VAL A 91 -7.93 6.89 -6.13
C VAL A 91 -6.76 7.10 -5.19
N PHE A 92 -5.88 6.11 -5.05
CA PHE A 92 -4.71 6.23 -4.17
C PHE A 92 -3.68 7.25 -4.66
N ASN A 93 -3.75 7.69 -5.93
CA ASN A 93 -2.85 8.74 -6.42
C ASN A 93 -3.21 10.12 -5.84
N GLU A 94 -4.43 10.25 -5.33
CA GLU A 94 -4.93 11.46 -4.68
C GLU A 94 -4.74 11.42 -3.15
N THR A 95 -4.23 10.31 -2.60
CA THR A 95 -4.08 10.10 -1.16
C THR A 95 -2.63 10.25 -0.71
N VAL A 96 -2.46 10.37 0.61
CA VAL A 96 -1.15 10.45 1.26
C VAL A 96 -1.04 9.41 2.37
N PHE A 97 0.17 9.19 2.88
CA PHE A 97 0.34 8.60 4.20
C PHE A 97 -0.05 9.63 5.25
N ASN A 98 -1.23 9.44 5.84
CA ASN A 98 -1.90 10.43 6.67
C ASN A 98 -1.76 10.19 8.17
N ARG A 99 -1.17 9.08 8.60
CA ARG A 99 -0.86 8.83 10.01
C ARG A 99 0.34 7.91 10.18
N VAL A 100 1.37 8.38 10.88
CA VAL A 100 2.62 7.67 11.06
C VAL A 100 2.93 7.49 12.55
N VAL A 101 2.95 6.23 13.01
CA VAL A 101 3.29 5.89 14.39
C VAL A 101 4.53 5.01 14.42
N LYS A 102 5.66 5.59 14.85
CA LYS A 102 6.96 4.91 14.92
C LYS A 102 6.85 3.62 15.74
N GLY A 103 7.35 2.52 15.18
CA GLY A 103 7.33 1.20 15.82
C GLY A 103 5.95 0.54 15.90
N PHE A 104 4.94 1.09 15.22
CA PHE A 104 3.59 0.54 15.17
C PHE A 104 3.16 0.34 13.71
N ALA A 105 2.77 1.41 13.01
CA ALA A 105 2.25 1.34 11.65
C ALA A 105 2.38 2.67 10.90
N VAL A 106 2.36 2.55 9.57
CA VAL A 106 2.27 3.68 8.63
C VAL A 106 0.94 3.54 7.89
N GLN A 107 0.00 4.45 8.13
CA GLN A 107 -1.34 4.45 7.55
C GLN A 107 -1.45 5.47 6.42
N GLY A 108 -2.13 5.06 5.34
CA GLY A 108 -2.44 5.88 4.19
C GLY A 108 -3.87 5.68 3.72
N GLY A 109 -4.24 6.40 2.67
CA GLY A 109 -5.57 6.25 2.03
C GLY A 109 -6.51 7.43 2.25
N GLN A 110 -6.15 8.40 3.11
CA GLN A 110 -6.87 9.66 3.21
C GLN A 110 -6.24 10.74 2.33
N THR A 111 -7.05 11.72 1.95
CA THR A 111 -6.63 12.91 1.20
C THR A 111 -6.49 14.09 2.15
N SER A 112 -5.46 14.92 2.01
CA SER A 112 -5.38 16.20 2.75
C SER A 112 -6.51 17.15 2.37
N GLU A 113 -6.93 17.11 1.10
CA GLU A 113 -8.09 17.78 0.51
C GLU A 113 -8.62 16.90 -0.64
N ALA A 114 -9.92 16.91 -0.96
CA ALA A 114 -10.45 16.12 -2.07
C ALA A 114 -9.94 16.67 -3.41
N ARG A 115 -8.79 16.16 -3.89
CA ARG A 115 -8.03 16.77 -4.99
C ARG A 115 -8.73 16.64 -6.34
N THR A 116 -9.41 15.54 -6.64
CA THR A 116 -10.22 15.41 -7.88
C THR A 116 -11.36 14.38 -7.81
N ILE A 117 -11.15 13.23 -7.16
CA ILE A 117 -12.12 12.12 -7.13
C ILE A 117 -13.01 12.22 -5.88
N ARG A 118 -14.32 12.45 -6.09
CA ARG A 118 -15.32 12.38 -5.01
C ARG A 118 -15.81 10.95 -4.85
N LEU A 119 -15.54 10.35 -3.70
CA LEU A 119 -16.03 9.03 -3.34
C LEU A 119 -17.21 9.14 -2.37
N ARG A 120 -18.21 8.27 -2.55
CA ARG A 120 -19.09 7.92 -1.44
C ARG A 120 -18.41 6.84 -0.62
N THR A 121 -18.47 6.98 0.70
CA THR A 121 -17.87 5.99 1.59
C THR A 121 -18.75 4.74 1.63
N TYR A 122 -18.17 3.61 1.26
CA TYR A 122 -18.68 2.27 1.57
C TYR A 122 -17.63 1.54 2.40
N ARG A 123 -18.05 0.49 3.10
CA ARG A 123 -17.18 -0.36 3.93
C ARG A 123 -17.20 -1.80 3.46
N LEU A 124 -16.16 -2.54 3.85
CA LEU A 124 -15.98 -3.94 3.47
C LEU A 124 -16.23 -4.85 4.66
N PRO A 125 -17.04 -5.93 4.53
CA PRO A 125 -17.03 -7.02 5.50
C PRO A 125 -15.62 -7.55 5.76
N PRO A 126 -15.24 -7.85 7.02
CA PRO A 126 -13.89 -8.29 7.36
C PRO A 126 -13.57 -9.67 6.76
N GLU A 127 -12.33 -9.84 6.28
CA GLU A 127 -11.80 -11.10 5.75
C GLU A 127 -10.62 -11.58 6.63
N VAL A 128 -10.89 -11.78 7.93
CA VAL A 128 -9.86 -12.21 8.89
C VAL A 128 -9.44 -13.65 8.62
N ARG A 129 -8.14 -13.88 8.45
CA ARG A 129 -7.55 -15.18 8.16
C ARG A 129 -6.44 -15.49 9.18
N ALA A 130 -6.45 -16.70 9.75
CA ALA A 130 -5.48 -17.06 10.79
C ALA A 130 -4.02 -17.12 10.28
N ASN A 131 -3.83 -17.37 8.99
CA ASN A 131 -2.54 -17.35 8.29
C ASN A 131 -2.06 -15.93 7.92
N HIS A 132 -2.92 -14.90 8.01
CA HIS A 132 -2.58 -13.51 7.71
C HIS A 132 -2.71 -12.67 8.97
N PHE A 133 -1.58 -12.39 9.58
CA PHE A 133 -1.48 -11.70 10.86
C PHE A 133 -0.51 -10.52 10.75
N HIS A 134 -0.49 -9.66 11.77
CA HIS A 134 0.15 -8.35 11.73
C HIS A 134 1.66 -8.44 11.99
N VAL A 135 2.37 -9.28 11.23
CA VAL A 135 3.83 -9.31 11.19
C VAL A 135 4.37 -8.06 10.48
N LYS A 136 5.58 -7.62 10.82
CA LYS A 136 6.25 -6.52 10.11
C LYS A 136 6.20 -6.75 8.58
N GLY A 137 5.77 -5.73 7.84
CA GLY A 137 5.56 -5.77 6.39
C GLY A 137 4.16 -6.16 5.94
N ALA A 138 3.27 -6.60 6.84
CA ALA A 138 1.87 -6.88 6.50
C ALA A 138 1.12 -5.61 6.07
N LEU A 139 0.29 -5.73 5.04
CA LEU A 139 -0.67 -4.71 4.58
C LEU A 139 -2.06 -5.03 5.15
N GLY A 140 -2.56 -4.17 6.03
CA GLY A 140 -3.87 -4.28 6.65
C GLY A 140 -4.82 -3.17 6.23
N MET A 141 -6.13 -3.41 6.36
CA MET A 141 -7.16 -2.39 6.15
C MET A 141 -7.61 -1.81 7.50
N ALA A 142 -7.66 -0.48 7.61
CA ALA A 142 -8.12 0.20 8.81
C ALA A 142 -9.65 0.11 8.93
N ARG A 143 -10.14 0.38 10.14
CA ARG A 143 -11.57 0.47 10.44
C ARG A 143 -11.80 1.46 11.58
N TYR A 144 -13.03 1.95 11.68
CA TYR A 144 -13.50 2.73 12.83
C TYR A 144 -13.58 1.87 14.10
N SER A 145 -13.67 2.53 15.26
CA SER A 145 -13.76 1.89 16.58
C SER A 145 -14.99 0.99 16.70
N ASP A 146 -14.94 0.02 17.62
CA ASP A 146 -16.00 -0.98 17.79
C ASP A 146 -17.35 -0.35 18.17
N ASP A 147 -17.35 0.74 18.94
CA ASP A 147 -18.57 1.46 19.35
C ASP A 147 -19.36 1.99 18.14
N GLU A 148 -18.66 2.50 17.12
CA GLU A 148 -19.27 3.02 15.89
C GLU A 148 -19.41 1.94 14.80
N ASN A 149 -18.66 0.84 14.93
CA ASN A 149 -18.50 -0.19 13.93
C ASN A 149 -18.48 -1.59 14.56
N PRO A 150 -19.59 -2.04 15.20
CA PRO A 150 -19.65 -3.31 15.92
C PRO A 150 -19.52 -4.54 14.99
N ARG A 151 -19.65 -4.34 13.68
CA ARG A 151 -19.46 -5.39 12.67
C ARG A 151 -18.02 -5.45 12.12
N HIS A 152 -17.12 -4.62 12.67
CA HIS A 152 -15.71 -4.52 12.30
C HIS A 152 -15.51 -4.35 10.78
N LEU A 153 -16.39 -3.60 10.12
CA LEU A 153 -16.28 -3.35 8.69
C LEU A 153 -15.04 -2.51 8.41
N SER A 154 -14.25 -2.91 7.42
CA SER A 154 -13.05 -2.20 7.02
C SER A 154 -13.39 -0.95 6.19
N SER A 155 -12.53 0.07 6.27
CA SER A 155 -12.55 1.19 5.32
C SER A 155 -12.39 0.65 3.89
N ASN A 156 -12.86 1.41 2.91
CA ASN A 156 -12.56 1.14 1.51
C ASN A 156 -11.20 1.71 1.07
N THR A 157 -10.67 2.71 1.77
CA THR A 157 -9.49 3.47 1.32
C THR A 157 -8.36 3.47 2.34
N ASP A 158 -8.67 3.53 3.63
CA ASP A 158 -7.67 3.60 4.70
C ASP A 158 -6.98 2.24 4.90
N PHE A 159 -5.71 2.16 4.52
CA PHE A 159 -4.87 0.98 4.71
C PHE A 159 -3.65 1.32 5.58
N TYR A 160 -2.93 0.32 6.06
CA TYR A 160 -1.67 0.53 6.76
C TYR A 160 -0.65 -0.58 6.51
N PHE A 161 0.63 -0.20 6.56
CA PHE A 161 1.73 -1.13 6.67
C PHE A 161 2.11 -1.34 8.13
N THR A 162 2.25 -2.60 8.51
CA THR A 162 2.64 -3.00 9.86
C THR A 162 4.16 -2.89 10.03
N LEU A 163 4.61 -2.24 11.10
CA LEU A 163 6.03 -2.16 11.46
C LEU A 163 6.33 -2.90 12.76
N GLY A 164 5.66 -2.48 13.84
CA GLY A 164 5.78 -3.16 15.12
C GLY A 164 7.19 -3.24 15.71
N HIS A 165 7.33 -4.12 16.70
CA HIS A 165 8.60 -4.51 17.32
C HIS A 165 8.62 -6.02 17.56
N THR A 166 9.78 -6.57 17.91
CA THR A 166 9.94 -7.98 18.28
C THR A 166 9.44 -8.24 19.69
N PHE A 167 8.91 -9.44 19.92
CA PHE A 167 8.34 -9.85 21.21
C PHE A 167 8.97 -11.15 21.70
N THR A 168 9.13 -11.32 23.01
CA THR A 168 9.22 -12.66 23.57
C THR A 168 7.91 -13.42 23.36
N PRO A 169 7.91 -14.77 23.38
CA PRO A 169 6.69 -15.55 23.26
C PRO A 169 5.61 -15.23 24.31
N ALA A 170 6.00 -14.80 25.51
CA ALA A 170 5.06 -14.42 26.57
C ALA A 170 4.43 -13.04 26.31
N GLU A 171 5.23 -12.07 25.89
CA GLU A 171 4.74 -10.73 25.54
C GLU A 171 3.84 -10.76 24.32
N ALA A 172 4.19 -11.54 23.29
CA ALA A 172 3.37 -11.68 22.08
C ALA A 172 1.95 -12.19 22.42
N ARG A 173 1.85 -13.24 23.25
CA ARG A 173 0.56 -13.80 23.68
C ARG A 173 -0.24 -12.80 24.53
N ARG A 174 0.43 -12.07 25.42
CA ARG A 174 -0.22 -11.02 26.23
C ARG A 174 -0.75 -9.90 25.35
N SER A 175 0.04 -9.47 24.36
CA SER A 175 -0.35 -8.43 23.42
C SER A 175 -1.51 -8.86 22.53
N ALA A 176 -1.55 -10.13 22.09
CA ALA A 176 -2.63 -10.64 21.24
C ALA A 176 -3.96 -10.79 21.99
N GLY A 177 -3.91 -11.09 23.30
CA GLY A 177 -5.13 -11.36 24.08
C GLY A 177 -5.83 -12.68 23.71
N HIS A 178 -5.24 -13.49 22.83
CA HIS A 178 -5.74 -14.81 22.43
C HIS A 178 -4.56 -15.78 22.17
N PRO A 179 -4.82 -17.10 22.07
CA PRO A 179 -3.79 -18.07 21.70
C PRO A 179 -3.16 -17.77 20.34
N LEU A 180 -1.83 -17.81 20.26
CA LEU A 180 -1.05 -17.67 19.03
C LEU A 180 -0.56 -19.04 18.55
N THR A 181 -0.55 -19.24 17.24
CA THR A 181 0.08 -20.40 16.61
C THR A 181 1.60 -20.37 16.78
N PRO A 182 2.32 -21.52 16.68
CA PRO A 182 3.77 -21.53 16.71
C PRO A 182 4.42 -20.63 15.65
N ALA A 183 3.82 -20.57 14.45
CA ALA A 183 4.27 -19.71 13.36
C ALA A 183 4.15 -18.21 13.71
N GLN A 184 3.02 -17.79 14.30
CA GLN A 184 2.85 -16.41 14.78
C GLN A 184 3.87 -16.06 15.86
N VAL A 185 4.05 -16.93 16.86
CA VAL A 185 5.03 -16.71 17.94
C VAL A 185 6.44 -16.54 17.37
N GLN A 186 6.86 -17.41 16.44
CA GLN A 186 8.17 -17.32 15.81
C GLN A 186 8.32 -16.04 14.96
N ALA A 187 7.30 -15.68 14.20
CA ALA A 187 7.31 -14.46 13.38
C ALA A 187 7.42 -13.20 14.25
N TYR A 188 6.67 -13.11 15.35
CA TYR A 188 6.75 -11.98 16.27
C TYR A 188 8.07 -11.92 17.03
N ALA A 189 8.71 -13.05 17.30
CA ALA A 189 10.04 -13.06 17.92
C ALA A 189 11.16 -12.61 16.97
N THR A 190 11.04 -12.91 15.67
CA THR A 190 12.15 -12.72 14.71
C THR A 190 11.98 -11.49 13.80
N LYS A 191 10.77 -11.25 13.31
CA LYS A 191 10.45 -10.14 12.41
C LYS A 191 9.79 -8.97 13.15
N GLY A 192 9.09 -9.27 14.23
CA GLY A 192 8.25 -8.32 14.95
C GLY A 192 6.90 -8.10 14.27
N GLY A 193 6.10 -7.19 14.83
CA GLY A 193 4.75 -6.91 14.35
C GLY A 193 3.86 -6.28 15.41
N VAL A 194 2.56 -6.44 15.28
CA VAL A 194 1.55 -5.87 16.19
C VAL A 194 0.49 -6.94 16.52
N PRO A 195 0.80 -7.88 17.44
CA PRO A 195 -0.11 -8.99 17.77
C PRO A 195 -1.49 -8.55 18.24
N ALA A 196 -1.61 -7.36 18.85
CA ALA A 196 -2.86 -6.81 19.33
C ALA A 196 -3.91 -6.52 18.24
N LEU A 197 -3.52 -6.52 16.95
CA LEU A 197 -4.45 -6.33 15.84
C LEU A 197 -4.97 -7.65 15.25
N ASP A 198 -4.37 -8.79 15.64
CA ASP A 198 -4.78 -10.09 15.14
C ASP A 198 -6.23 -10.41 15.50
N GLY A 199 -6.94 -11.07 14.59
CA GLY A 199 -8.35 -11.41 14.79
C GLY A 199 -9.34 -10.24 14.61
N ALA A 200 -8.87 -9.00 14.62
CA ALA A 200 -9.72 -7.80 14.62
C ALA A 200 -9.66 -6.99 13.31
N TYR A 201 -8.60 -7.15 12.51
CA TYR A 201 -8.39 -6.40 11.27
C TYR A 201 -8.03 -7.35 10.12
N THR A 202 -8.46 -7.00 8.91
CA THR A 202 -8.11 -7.76 7.71
C THR A 202 -6.69 -7.45 7.27
N VAL A 203 -5.83 -8.46 7.24
CA VAL A 203 -4.54 -8.42 6.53
C VAL A 203 -4.74 -9.04 5.15
N PHE A 204 -4.50 -8.26 4.09
CA PHE A 204 -4.82 -8.65 2.70
C PHE A 204 -3.61 -8.61 1.75
N GLY A 205 -2.43 -8.34 2.29
CA GLY A 205 -1.19 -8.41 1.53
C GLY A 205 0.05 -8.26 2.38
N GLU A 206 1.22 -8.23 1.73
CA GLU A 206 2.51 -8.01 2.37
C GLU A 206 3.51 -7.36 1.43
N VAL A 207 4.40 -6.55 2.00
CA VAL A 207 5.55 -5.97 1.32
C VAL A 207 6.51 -7.08 0.89
N THR A 208 6.81 -7.14 -0.40
CA THR A 208 7.80 -8.06 -0.97
C THR A 208 9.14 -7.39 -1.28
N GLU A 209 9.13 -6.08 -1.56
CA GLU A 209 10.32 -5.26 -1.78
C GLU A 209 10.06 -3.84 -1.23
N GLY A 210 11.08 -3.17 -0.69
CA GLY A 210 10.96 -1.79 -0.22
C GLY A 210 10.44 -1.66 1.21
N LEU A 211 10.64 -2.66 2.08
CA LEU A 211 10.27 -2.54 3.50
C LEU A 211 11.04 -1.39 4.19
N GLU A 212 12.28 -1.17 3.80
CA GLU A 212 13.10 -0.04 4.25
C GLU A 212 12.52 1.32 3.83
N VAL A 213 11.73 1.37 2.74
CA VAL A 213 11.01 2.59 2.33
C VAL A 213 9.84 2.85 3.28
N VAL A 214 9.10 1.81 3.69
CA VAL A 214 8.07 1.93 4.75
C VAL A 214 8.70 2.43 6.06
N GLU A 215 9.86 1.89 6.43
CA GLU A 215 10.59 2.32 7.63
C GLU A 215 11.08 3.78 7.51
N LYS A 216 11.53 4.23 6.34
CA LYS A 216 11.86 5.65 6.08
C LYS A 216 10.63 6.55 6.23
N ILE A 217 9.48 6.15 5.69
CA ILE A 217 8.21 6.89 5.88
C ILE A 217 7.89 6.98 7.37
N ALA A 218 8.14 5.92 8.14
CA ALA A 218 7.89 5.92 9.58
C ALA A 218 8.78 6.86 10.41
N GLN A 219 9.87 7.39 9.82
CA GLN A 219 10.77 8.34 10.46
C GLN A 219 10.52 9.80 10.04
N VAL A 220 9.57 10.08 9.15
CA VAL A 220 9.30 11.47 8.77
C VAL A 220 8.78 12.27 9.96
N PRO A 221 9.08 13.56 10.08
CA PRO A 221 8.48 14.43 11.09
C PRO A 221 6.95 14.45 10.96
N VAL A 222 6.25 14.38 12.09
CA VAL A 222 4.78 14.39 12.16
C VAL A 222 4.28 15.48 13.09
N ASP A 223 3.06 15.98 12.85
CA ASP A 223 2.35 16.79 13.83
C ASP A 223 2.08 15.93 15.09
N PRO A 224 2.41 16.44 16.28
CA PRO A 224 2.29 15.65 17.51
C PRO A 224 0.84 15.30 17.87
N ARG A 225 -0.16 16.01 17.35
CA ARG A 225 -1.58 15.84 17.70
C ARG A 225 -2.22 14.66 16.98
N ASP A 226 -2.09 14.60 15.67
CA ASP A 226 -2.75 13.59 14.82
C ASP A 226 -1.77 12.56 14.23
N LYS A 227 -0.47 12.81 14.35
CA LYS A 227 0.61 12.02 13.75
C LYS A 227 0.62 12.07 12.22
N TRP A 228 0.02 13.09 11.62
CA TRP A 228 0.09 13.37 10.19
C TRP A 228 1.50 13.89 9.83
N PRO A 229 2.14 13.43 8.73
CA PRO A 229 3.44 13.96 8.31
C PRO A 229 3.43 15.48 8.08
N VAL A 230 4.37 16.21 8.67
CA VAL A 230 4.49 17.68 8.50
C VAL A 230 4.64 18.04 7.02
N GLN A 231 5.35 17.18 6.27
CA GLN A 231 5.37 17.21 4.82
C GLN A 231 4.72 15.94 4.29
N ASP A 232 3.59 16.11 3.59
CA ASP A 232 2.86 15.02 2.96
C ASP A 232 3.79 14.06 2.20
N VAL A 233 3.54 12.78 2.40
CA VAL A 233 4.12 11.71 1.58
C VAL A 233 3.01 11.16 0.72
N GLY A 234 2.88 11.72 -0.49
CA GLY A 234 1.98 11.21 -1.51
C GLY A 234 2.45 9.87 -2.09
N MET A 235 1.55 9.21 -2.81
CA MET A 235 1.82 7.95 -3.48
C MET A 235 1.27 7.95 -4.90
N GLN A 236 1.91 7.20 -5.79
CA GLN A 236 1.28 6.70 -7.01
C GLN A 236 1.23 5.18 -6.90
N VAL A 237 0.07 4.59 -7.15
CA VAL A 237 -0.11 3.14 -7.01
C VAL A 237 -0.46 2.55 -8.37
N GLU A 238 0.28 1.51 -8.76
CA GLU A 238 0.10 0.81 -10.02
C GLU A 238 -0.09 -0.69 -9.78
N VAL A 239 -0.97 -1.32 -10.56
CA VAL A 239 -1.05 -2.79 -10.62
C VAL A 239 0.04 -3.27 -11.59
N VAL A 240 0.93 -4.15 -11.15
CA VAL A 240 2.13 -4.53 -11.91
C VAL A 240 2.13 -5.98 -12.41
N LYS A 241 1.28 -6.86 -11.86
CA LYS A 241 1.08 -8.25 -12.29
C LYS A 241 -0.34 -8.71 -12.00
#